data_AF-A0A7K3CT39-F1
#
_entry.id   AF-A0A7K3CT39-F1
#
_cell.length_a   1.000
_cell.length_b   1.000
_cell.length_c   1.000
_cell.angle_alpha   90.00
_cell.angle_beta   90.00
_cell.angle_gamma   90.00
#
_symmetry.space_group_name_H-M   'P 1'
#
loop_
_entity.id
_entity.type
_entity.pdbx_description
1 polymer ?
#
loop_
_entity_poly.entity_id
_entity_poly.type
_entity_poly.pdbx_seq_one_letter_code
_entity_poly.pdbx_strand_id
1 'polypeptide(L)'
;MPDITPETHVIDFRAAEQLLAARDPRGAVKLLDTVIAAHPENTAARLLRARAFFAAAQLRAAELEFSIVLEREPDNAFAHFALARTYERGARPEQARRHFRLAAALDPQPEYLAAARFDEE
;
A
#
# COMPACT_ATOMS: atom_id res chain seq x y z
N MET A 1 8.30 -25.69 -18.04
CA MET A 1 7.92 -24.41 -17.42
C MET A 1 6.96 -24.76 -16.30
N PRO A 2 7.12 -24.25 -15.06
CA PRO A 2 6.16 -24.58 -14.02
C PRO A 2 4.80 -24.03 -14.42
N ASP A 3 3.76 -24.86 -14.32
CA ASP A 3 2.37 -24.48 -14.57
C ASP A 3 1.98 -23.32 -13.65
N ILE A 4 1.76 -22.15 -14.25
CA ILE A 4 1.34 -20.93 -13.55
C ILE A 4 -0.17 -21.03 -13.38
N THR A 5 -0.60 -21.61 -12.27
CA THR A 5 -2.01 -21.83 -11.97
C THR A 5 -2.56 -20.71 -11.07
N PRO A 6 -3.89 -20.50 -11.03
CA PRO A 6 -4.51 -19.61 -10.05
C PRO A 6 -4.10 -19.91 -8.60
N GLU A 7 -3.87 -21.19 -8.27
CA GLU A 7 -3.34 -21.63 -6.97
C GLU A 7 -1.92 -21.11 -6.71
N THR A 8 -1.05 -21.08 -7.73
CA THR A 8 0.31 -20.54 -7.63
C THR A 8 0.30 -19.06 -7.23
N HIS A 9 -0.60 -18.25 -7.79
CA HIS A 9 -0.68 -16.81 -7.46
C HIS A 9 -1.21 -16.54 -6.06
N VAL A 10 -2.12 -17.38 -5.55
CA VAL A 10 -2.58 -17.29 -4.16
C VAL A 10 -1.44 -17.63 -3.19
N ILE A 11 -0.61 -18.62 -3.52
CA ILE A 11 0.59 -18.98 -2.74
C ILE A 11 1.60 -17.82 -2.76
N ASP A 12 1.87 -17.24 -3.93
CA ASP A 12 2.80 -16.11 -4.08
C ASP A 12 2.34 -14.89 -3.28
N PHE A 13 1.04 -14.57 -3.29
CA PHE A 13 0.48 -13.48 -2.49
C PHE A 13 0.71 -13.70 -0.99
N ARG A 14 0.37 -14.88 -0.47
CA ARG A 14 0.56 -15.21 0.95
C ARG A 14 2.03 -15.23 1.33
N ALA A 15 2.89 -15.74 0.46
CA ALA A 15 4.33 -15.71 0.67
C ALA A 15 4.87 -14.27 0.71
N ALA A 16 4.35 -13.37 -0.13
CA ALA A 16 4.71 -11.95 -0.07
C ALA A 16 4.31 -11.29 1.27
N GLU A 17 3.17 -11.64 1.84
CA GLU A 17 2.77 -11.16 3.18
C GLU A 17 3.76 -11.62 4.25
N GLN A 18 4.15 -12.89 4.22
CA GLN A 18 5.13 -13.45 5.15
C GLN A 18 6.51 -12.78 5.00
N LEU A 19 6.93 -12.47 3.77
CA LEU A 19 8.18 -11.76 3.52
C LEU A 19 8.16 -10.34 4.10
N LEU A 20 7.03 -9.63 4.02
CA LEU A 20 6.89 -8.34 4.69
C LEU A 20 6.95 -8.44 6.21
N ALA A 21 6.29 -9.45 6.78
CA ALA A 21 6.38 -9.74 8.22
C ALA A 21 7.82 -10.07 8.64
N ALA A 22 8.56 -10.77 7.79
CA ALA A 22 9.97 -11.12 7.97
C ALA A 22 10.96 -9.97 7.67
N ARG A 23 10.45 -8.74 7.42
CA ARG A 23 11.26 -7.56 7.05
C ARG A 23 12.07 -7.72 5.75
N ASP A 24 11.59 -8.54 4.82
CA ASP A 24 12.11 -8.62 3.44
C ASP A 24 11.12 -8.02 2.43
N PRO A 25 11.05 -6.68 2.33
CA PRO A 25 10.17 -6.02 1.37
C PRO A 25 10.60 -6.25 -0.09
N ARG A 26 11.88 -6.54 -0.34
CA ARG A 26 12.37 -6.75 -1.72
C ARG A 26 11.93 -8.10 -2.27
N GLY A 27 11.98 -9.14 -1.45
CA GLY A 27 11.42 -10.45 -1.79
C GLY A 27 9.91 -10.36 -2.04
N ALA A 28 9.18 -9.64 -1.18
CA ALA A 28 7.74 -9.44 -1.35
C ALA A 28 7.38 -8.77 -2.68
N VAL A 29 8.10 -7.71 -3.09
CA VAL A 29 7.87 -7.04 -4.39
C VAL A 29 8.02 -8.02 -5.56
N LYS A 30 9.05 -8.87 -5.55
CA LYS A 30 9.30 -9.83 -6.65
C LYS A 30 8.17 -10.84 -6.81
N LEU A 31 7.64 -11.36 -5.70
CA LEU A 31 6.48 -12.26 -5.75
C LEU A 31 5.22 -11.50 -6.19
N LEU A 32 5.06 -10.25 -5.79
CA LEU A 32 3.89 -9.46 -6.19
C LEU A 32 3.92 -9.04 -7.65
N ASP A 33 5.10 -8.92 -8.26
CA ASP A 33 5.23 -8.71 -9.70
C ASP A 33 4.59 -9.86 -10.51
N THR A 34 4.77 -11.12 -10.08
CA THR A 34 4.17 -12.28 -10.77
C THR A 34 2.65 -12.31 -10.59
N VAL A 35 2.18 -12.04 -9.36
CA VAL A 35 0.74 -11.99 -9.05
C VAL A 35 0.03 -10.89 -9.84
N ILE A 36 0.60 -9.69 -9.90
CA ILE A 36 0.01 -8.55 -10.62
C ILE A 36 0.09 -8.74 -12.13
N ALA A 37 1.15 -9.38 -12.65
CA ALA A 37 1.25 -9.67 -14.08
C ALA A 37 0.14 -10.62 -14.55
N ALA A 38 -0.24 -11.59 -13.73
CA ALA A 38 -1.33 -12.51 -14.03
C ALA A 38 -2.72 -11.93 -13.72
N HIS A 39 -2.83 -11.13 -12.66
CA HIS A 39 -4.08 -10.52 -12.20
C HIS A 39 -3.89 -9.01 -12.02
N PRO A 40 -3.81 -8.24 -13.13
CA PRO A 40 -3.54 -6.80 -13.07
C PRO A 40 -4.65 -6.02 -12.35
N GLU A 41 -5.83 -6.60 -12.22
CA GLU A 41 -7.00 -6.09 -11.51
C GLU A 41 -6.99 -6.33 -10.00
N ASN A 42 -6.10 -7.19 -9.50
CA ASN A 42 -6.03 -7.53 -8.09
C ASN A 42 -5.47 -6.34 -7.27
N THR A 43 -6.39 -5.50 -6.79
CA THR A 43 -6.05 -4.31 -5.99
C THR A 43 -5.36 -4.69 -4.67
N ALA A 44 -5.69 -5.84 -4.07
CA ALA A 44 -5.04 -6.30 -2.85
C ALA A 44 -3.54 -6.60 -3.06
N ALA A 45 -3.18 -7.21 -4.20
CA ALA A 45 -1.78 -7.45 -4.56
C ALA A 45 -1.02 -6.13 -4.79
N ARG A 46 -1.64 -5.15 -5.46
CA ARG A 46 -1.07 -3.80 -5.62
C ARG A 46 -0.88 -3.08 -4.29
N LEU A 47 -1.87 -3.16 -3.41
CA LEU A 47 -1.79 -2.58 -2.07
C LEU A 47 -0.65 -3.19 -1.25
N LEU A 48 -0.48 -4.52 -1.30
CA LEU A 48 0.62 -5.19 -0.62
C LEU A 48 1.99 -4.77 -1.20
N ARG A 49 2.07 -4.58 -2.52
CA ARG A 49 3.29 -4.14 -3.21
C ARG A 49 3.63 -2.69 -2.87
N ALA A 50 2.63 -1.83 -2.76
CA ALA A 50 2.78 -0.45 -2.28
C ALA A 50 3.36 -0.41 -0.85
N ARG A 51 2.82 -1.24 0.05
CA ARG A 51 3.36 -1.40 1.42
C ARG A 51 4.80 -1.89 1.40
N ALA A 52 5.13 -2.83 0.52
CA ALA A 52 6.49 -3.33 0.34
C ALA A 52 7.45 -2.24 -0.12
N PHE A 53 7.07 -1.44 -1.12
CA PHE A 53 7.86 -0.29 -1.55
C PHE A 53 8.07 0.74 -0.45
N PHE A 54 7.03 1.03 0.34
CA PHE A 54 7.16 1.95 1.47
C PHE A 54 8.16 1.42 2.52
N ALA A 55 8.07 0.14 2.87
CA ALA A 55 9.01 -0.51 3.79
C ALA A 55 10.45 -0.50 3.24
N ALA A 56 10.62 -0.65 1.93
CA ALA A 56 11.91 -0.54 1.24
C ALA A 56 12.41 0.91 1.04
N ALA A 57 11.72 1.92 1.58
CA ALA A 57 11.99 3.35 1.38
C ALA A 57 11.92 3.83 -0.08
N GLN A 58 11.28 3.06 -0.96
CA GLN A 58 11.07 3.40 -2.37
C GLN A 58 9.79 4.24 -2.53
N LEU A 59 9.80 5.45 -1.97
CA LEU A 59 8.59 6.25 -1.78
C LEU A 59 7.85 6.59 -3.08
N ARG A 60 8.56 6.85 -4.18
CA ARG A 60 7.92 7.13 -5.48
C ARG A 60 7.17 5.92 -6.04
N ALA A 61 7.71 4.71 -5.85
CA ALA A 61 7.03 3.49 -6.29
C ALA A 61 5.83 3.17 -5.39
N ALA A 62 5.96 3.39 -4.08
CA ALA A 62 4.85 3.27 -3.14
C ALA A 62 3.70 4.23 -3.48
N GLU A 63 4.02 5.51 -3.72
CA GLU A 63 3.03 6.53 -4.12
C GLU A 63 2.25 6.11 -5.37
N LEU A 64 2.94 5.62 -6.40
CA LEU A 64 2.31 5.18 -7.63
C LEU A 64 1.33 4.02 -7.39
N GLU A 65 1.76 2.98 -6.66
CA GLU A 65 0.91 1.83 -6.40
C GLU A 65 -0.28 2.18 -5.50
N PHE A 66 -0.09 3.01 -4.46
CA PHE A 66 -1.21 3.48 -3.64
C PHE A 66 -2.19 4.34 -4.45
N SER A 67 -1.69 5.17 -5.37
CA SER A 67 -2.55 5.97 -6.26
C SER A 67 -3.40 5.06 -7.14
N ILE A 68 -2.81 4.03 -7.75
CA ILE A 68 -3.55 3.05 -8.57
C ILE A 68 -4.60 2.30 -7.75
N VAL A 69 -4.29 1.95 -6.50
CA VAL A 69 -5.27 1.36 -5.58
C VAL A 69 -6.44 2.31 -5.37
N LEU A 70 -6.18 3.59 -5.09
CA LEU A 70 -7.21 4.60 -4.84
C LEU A 70 -8.00 5.00 -6.09
N GLU A 71 -7.44 4.84 -7.30
CA GLU A 71 -8.20 4.99 -8.55
C GLU A 71 -9.30 3.93 -8.68
N ARG A 72 -9.09 2.74 -8.10
CA ARG A 72 -10.05 1.61 -8.14
C ARG A 72 -10.94 1.55 -6.91
N GLU A 73 -10.37 1.86 -5.75
CA GLU A 73 -10.99 1.80 -4.43
C GLU A 73 -10.82 3.17 -3.74
N PRO A 74 -11.55 4.20 -4.18
CA PRO A 74 -11.41 5.57 -3.66
C PRO A 74 -11.86 5.71 -2.19
N ASP A 75 -12.54 4.73 -1.64
CA ASP A 75 -13.01 4.64 -0.26
C ASP A 75 -12.09 3.78 0.63
N ASN A 76 -10.95 3.31 0.10
CA ASN A 76 -9.99 2.52 0.87
C ASN A 76 -9.22 3.41 1.88
N ALA A 77 -9.75 3.49 3.10
CA ALA A 77 -9.20 4.31 4.19
C ALA A 77 -7.73 3.98 4.48
N PHE A 78 -7.35 2.70 4.46
CA PHE A 78 -5.99 2.26 4.70
C PHE A 78 -5.03 2.75 3.59
N ALA A 79 -5.44 2.66 2.31
CA ALA A 79 -4.62 3.14 1.19
C ALA A 79 -4.41 4.66 1.27
N HIS A 80 -5.45 5.42 1.67
CA HIS A 80 -5.30 6.85 1.95
C HIS A 80 -4.30 7.11 3.08
N PHE A 81 -4.42 6.41 4.21
CA PHE A 81 -3.51 6.58 5.33
C PHE A 81 -2.05 6.24 4.95
N ALA A 82 -1.84 5.14 4.24
CA ALA A 82 -0.51 4.70 3.83
C ALA A 82 0.12 5.63 2.77
N LEU A 83 -0.68 6.18 1.85
CA LEU A 83 -0.25 7.21 0.92
C LEU A 83 0.13 8.51 1.64
N ALA A 84 -0.65 8.91 2.64
CA ALA A 84 -0.34 10.07 3.47
C ALA A 84 1.02 9.92 4.19
N ARG A 85 1.26 8.76 4.81
CA ARG A 85 2.55 8.39 5.41
C ARG A 85 3.70 8.40 4.40
N THR A 86 3.42 7.98 3.16
CA THR A 86 4.40 8.03 2.06
C THR A 86 4.75 9.46 1.68
N TYR A 87 3.77 10.36 1.62
CA TYR A 87 3.98 11.78 1.40
C TYR A 87 4.74 12.46 2.54
N GLU A 88 4.38 12.18 3.78
CA GLU A 88 5.06 12.70 4.97
C GLU A 88 6.54 12.32 4.98
N ARG A 89 6.85 11.03 4.78
CA ARG A 89 8.24 10.54 4.70
C ARG A 89 9.00 11.13 3.50
N GLY A 90 8.27 11.55 2.47
CA GLY A 90 8.80 12.23 1.28
C GLY A 90 8.84 13.75 1.41
N ALA A 91 8.69 14.31 2.61
CA ALA A 91 8.68 15.75 2.88
C ALA A 91 7.62 16.54 2.10
N ARG A 92 6.44 15.93 1.89
CA ARG A 92 5.26 16.52 1.22
C ARG A 92 4.06 16.59 2.19
N PRO A 93 4.13 17.42 3.25
CA PRO A 93 3.13 17.44 4.32
C PRO A 93 1.74 17.91 3.87
N GLU A 94 1.67 18.82 2.89
CA GLU A 94 0.40 19.34 2.39
C GLU A 94 -0.44 18.25 1.68
N GLN A 95 0.20 17.39 0.88
CA GLN A 95 -0.44 16.23 0.28
C GLN A 95 -0.81 15.20 1.35
N ALA A 96 0.08 14.98 2.33
CA ALA A 96 -0.17 14.04 3.42
C ALA A 96 -1.42 14.41 4.22
N ARG A 97 -1.56 15.68 4.63
CA ARG A 97 -2.70 16.20 5.40
C ARG A 97 -4.04 15.87 4.75
N ARG A 98 -4.15 16.05 3.43
CA ARG A 98 -5.40 15.75 2.69
C ARG A 98 -5.78 14.28 2.83
N HIS A 99 -4.83 13.39 2.62
CA HIS A 99 -5.09 11.94 2.69
C HIS A 99 -5.29 11.43 4.12
N PHE A 100 -4.63 11.99 5.13
CA PHE A 100 -4.93 11.67 6.53
C PHE A 100 -6.36 12.04 6.92
N ARG A 101 -6.83 13.21 6.51
CA ARG A 101 -8.23 13.63 6.74
C ARG A 101 -9.23 12.71 6.03
N LEU A 102 -8.94 12.30 4.79
CA LEU A 102 -9.79 11.34 4.06
C LEU A 102 -9.83 9.98 4.76
N ALA A 103 -8.67 9.44 5.17
CA ALA A 103 -8.61 8.18 5.90
C ALA A 103 -9.45 8.21 7.18
N ALA A 104 -9.32 9.28 7.97
CA ALA A 104 -10.09 9.45 9.21
C ALA A 104 -11.59 9.66 8.98
N ALA A 105 -11.98 10.26 7.85
CA ALA A 105 -13.39 10.44 7.49
C ALA A 105 -14.04 9.14 7.01
N LEU A 106 -13.28 8.31 6.28
CA LEU A 106 -13.73 7.01 5.77
C LEU A 106 -13.77 5.94 6.86
N ASP A 107 -12.75 5.88 7.72
CA ASP A 107 -12.67 4.98 8.86
C ASP A 107 -12.09 5.73 10.09
N PRO A 108 -12.93 6.18 11.03
CA PRO A 108 -12.53 6.97 12.20
C PRO A 108 -11.76 6.18 13.27
N GLN A 109 -10.65 5.55 12.90
CA GLN A 109 -9.79 4.83 13.84
C GLN A 109 -8.97 5.82 14.69
N PRO A 110 -8.62 5.47 15.95
CA PRO A 110 -7.82 6.35 16.81
C PRO A 110 -6.52 6.82 16.16
N GLU A 111 -5.83 5.94 15.44
CA GLU A 111 -4.60 6.27 14.70
C GLU A 111 -4.85 7.28 13.58
N TYR A 112 -5.90 7.08 12.78
CA TYR A 112 -6.21 7.95 11.64
C TYR A 112 -6.68 9.31 12.12
N LEU A 113 -7.49 9.35 13.18
CA LEU A 113 -7.92 10.59 13.84
C LEU A 113 -6.76 11.35 14.47
N ALA A 114 -5.77 10.66 15.05
CA ALA A 114 -4.57 11.31 15.56
C ALA A 114 -3.74 11.91 14.42
N ALA A 115 -3.56 11.16 13.33
CA ALA A 115 -2.89 11.67 12.13
C ALA A 115 -3.71 12.72 11.38
N ALA A 116 -5.02 12.83 11.52
CA ALA A 116 -5.77 13.92 10.88
C ALA A 116 -5.60 15.26 11.61
N ARG A 117 -5.18 15.24 12.88
CA ARG A 117 -5.13 16.37 13.82
C ARG A 117 -3.85 17.23 13.75
N PHE A 118 -3.05 17.15 12.68
CA PHE A 118 -1.79 17.92 12.47
C PHE A 118 -1.90 19.48 12.49
N ASP A 119 -2.93 20.06 13.10
CA ASP A 119 -3.25 21.50 13.15
C ASP A 119 -3.50 22.04 14.59
N GLU A 120 -3.44 21.23 15.66
CA GLU A 120 -3.74 21.71 17.03
C GLU A 120 -2.52 22.13 17.87
N GLU A 121 -1.51 22.78 17.26
CA GLU A 121 -0.41 23.44 17.99
C GLU A 121 -0.14 24.86 17.47
#